data_AF-A0A3N9URW4-F1
#
_entry.id   AF-A0A3N9URW4-F1
#
_cell.length_a   1.000
_cell.length_b   1.000
_cell.length_c   1.000
_cell.angle_alpha   90.00
_cell.angle_beta   90.00
_cell.angle_gamma   90.00
#
_symmetry.space_group_name_H-M   'P 1'
#
loop_
_entity.id
_entity.type
_entity.pdbx_description
1 polymer ?
#
loop_
_entity_poly.entity_id
_entity_poly.type
_entity_poly.pdbx_seq_one_letter_code
_entity_poly.pdbx_strand_id
1 'polypeptide(L)'
;YRVAKVRRADYIVLDRQHLEYLNFIEKFHCTYCAYASGLSGYVAEIVARTEQYFCPIKHARKILGTHSRYARFLDYGEAADYEAKLEEFRVALAGRK
;
A
#
# COMPACT_ATOMS: atom_id res chain seq x y z
N TYR A 1 5.65 18.22 -0.67
CA TYR A 1 5.21 16.86 -1.08
C TYR A 1 3.69 16.78 -1.09
N ARG A 2 3.08 16.64 -2.27
CA ARG A 2 1.60 16.61 -2.45
C ARG A 2 1.02 15.18 -2.43
N VAL A 3 1.60 14.27 -1.65
CA VAL A 3 1.10 12.88 -1.57
C VAL A 3 0.00 12.82 -0.52
N ALA A 4 -1.17 12.30 -0.89
CA ALA A 4 -2.25 12.08 0.06
C ALA A 4 -1.81 11.15 1.20
N LYS A 5 -2.15 11.50 2.45
CA LYS A 5 -1.81 10.67 3.60
C LYS A 5 -2.64 9.39 3.61
N VAL A 6 -2.02 8.26 3.94
CA VAL A 6 -2.73 7.00 4.16
C VAL A 6 -3.39 7.06 5.53
N ARG A 7 -4.69 6.76 5.61
CA ARG A 7 -5.41 6.72 6.89
C ARG A 7 -5.20 5.35 7.53
N ARG A 8 -4.54 5.32 8.70
CA ARG A 8 -4.30 4.06 9.45
C ARG A 8 -5.59 3.29 9.78
N ALA A 9 -6.68 4.02 9.99
CA ALA A 9 -7.98 3.46 10.41
C ALA A 9 -8.61 2.59 9.32
N ASP A 10 -8.24 2.78 8.05
CA ASP A 10 -8.77 1.99 6.94
C ASP A 10 -8.08 0.62 6.83
N TYR A 11 -6.96 0.41 7.54
CA TYR A 11 -6.14 -0.80 7.49
C TYR A 11 -6.16 -1.62 8.77
N ILE A 12 -6.18 -0.96 9.93
CA ILE A 12 -6.14 -1.62 11.23
C ILE A 12 -7.55 -1.62 11.82
N VAL A 13 -8.25 -2.75 11.69
CA VAL A 13 -9.59 -2.98 12.22
C VAL A 13 -9.53 -4.10 13.26
N LEU A 14 -9.98 -3.81 14.48
CA LEU A 14 -9.96 -4.72 15.62
C LEU A 14 -11.38 -4.93 16.14
N ASP A 15 -12.18 -5.70 15.40
CA ASP A 15 -13.59 -5.96 15.69
C ASP A 15 -13.80 -7.31 16.41
N ARG A 16 -12.97 -8.30 16.10
CA ARG A 16 -13.07 -9.70 16.59
C ARG A 16 -12.96 -9.87 18.11
N GLN A 17 -12.56 -8.84 18.86
CA GLN A 17 -12.57 -8.84 20.32
C GLN A 17 -14.00 -8.97 20.91
N HIS A 18 -15.02 -8.55 20.16
CA HIS A 18 -16.42 -8.56 20.57
C HIS A 18 -17.09 -9.94 20.41
N LEU A 19 -16.39 -10.92 19.83
CA LEU A 19 -16.93 -12.26 19.66
C LEU A 19 -17.00 -12.97 21.02
N GLU A 20 -18.21 -13.33 21.44
CA GLU A 20 -18.49 -13.88 22.77
C GLU A 20 -17.98 -15.31 22.97
N TYR A 21 -17.76 -16.05 21.87
CA TYR A 21 -17.32 -17.45 21.91
C TYR A 21 -15.80 -17.65 22.01
N LEU A 22 -15.00 -16.58 21.96
CA LEU A 22 -13.54 -16.65 22.07
C LEU A 22 -13.08 -16.46 23.52
N ASN A 23 -12.13 -17.28 23.98
CA ASN A 23 -11.46 -17.07 25.26
C ASN A 23 -10.54 -15.84 25.23
N PHE A 24 -10.16 -15.33 26.41
CA PHE A 24 -9.30 -14.14 26.52
C PHE A 24 -7.97 -14.28 25.77
N ILE A 25 -7.32 -15.45 25.85
CA ILE A 25 -6.06 -15.74 25.15
C ILE A 25 -6.26 -15.74 23.63
N GLU A 26 -7.36 -16.32 23.15
CA GLU A 26 -7.69 -16.36 21.72
C GLU A 26 -8.00 -14.97 21.19
N LYS A 27 -8.68 -14.12 21.98
CA LYS A 27 -8.91 -12.71 21.63
C LYS A 27 -7.59 -11.96 21.48
N PHE A 28 -6.63 -12.21 22.38
CA PHE A 28 -5.29 -11.61 22.28
C PHE A 28 -4.58 -12.04 20.99
N HIS A 29 -4.51 -13.34 20.70
CA HIS A 29 -3.92 -13.83 19.44
C HIS A 29 -4.62 -13.26 18.21
N CYS A 30 -5.95 -13.19 18.24
CA CYS A 30 -6.73 -12.64 17.14
C CYS A 30 -6.38 -11.16 16.88
N THR A 31 -6.26 -10.37 17.94
CA THR A 31 -5.90 -8.95 17.84
C THR A 31 -4.49 -8.74 17.36
N TYR A 32 -3.56 -9.59 17.81
CA TYR A 32 -2.19 -9.58 17.34
C TYR A 32 -2.14 -9.83 15.82
N CYS A 33 -2.80 -10.88 15.33
CA CYS A 33 -2.84 -11.19 13.91
C CYS A 33 -3.51 -10.08 13.10
N ALA A 34 -4.66 -9.57 13.56
CA ALA A 34 -5.37 -8.48 12.90
C ALA A 34 -4.53 -7.20 12.82
N TYR A 35 -3.82 -6.86 13.90
CA TYR A 35 -2.90 -5.73 13.93
C TYR A 35 -1.71 -5.93 12.99
N ALA A 36 -1.05 -7.09 13.03
CA ALA A 36 0.10 -7.41 12.17
C ALA A 36 -0.27 -7.38 10.68
N SER A 37 -1.41 -7.98 10.30
CA SER A 37 -1.90 -7.94 8.92
C SER A 37 -2.28 -6.51 8.50
N GLY A 38 -3.00 -5.78 9.35
CA GLY A 38 -3.39 -4.39 9.07
C GLY A 38 -2.19 -3.45 8.94
N LEU A 39 -1.21 -3.57 9.84
CA LEU A 39 0.04 -2.81 9.79
C LEU A 39 0.83 -3.12 8.53
N SER A 40 0.92 -4.39 8.13
CA SER A 40 1.62 -4.80 6.91
C SER A 40 0.98 -4.17 5.68
N GLY A 41 -0.36 -4.17 5.59
CA GLY A 41 -1.10 -3.51 4.51
C GLY A 41 -0.91 -1.99 4.50
N TYR A 42 -0.90 -1.36 5.69
CA TYR A 42 -0.67 0.08 5.83
C TYR A 42 0.72 0.49 5.36
N VAL A 43 1.76 -0.24 5.80
CA VAL A 43 3.14 -0.02 5.36
C VAL A 43 3.27 -0.24 3.86
N ALA A 44 2.69 -1.33 3.33
CA ALA A 44 2.71 -1.61 1.90
C ALA A 44 2.08 -0.48 1.07
N GLU A 45 0.96 0.11 1.51
CA GLU A 45 0.36 1.25 0.80
C GLU A 45 1.23 2.52 0.89
N ILE A 46 1.86 2.79 2.03
CA ILE A 46 2.81 3.90 2.15
C ILE A 46 3.95 3.72 1.14
N VAL A 47 4.57 2.53 1.15
CA VAL A 47 5.68 2.21 0.24
C VAL A 47 5.22 2.33 -1.21
N ALA A 48 4.05 1.80 -1.55
CA ALA A 48 3.50 1.88 -2.90
C ALA A 48 3.27 3.34 -3.38
N ARG A 49 2.83 4.24 -2.49
CA ARG A 49 2.70 5.68 -2.81
C ARG A 49 4.07 6.34 -2.96
N THR A 50 5.05 5.97 -2.14
CA THR A 50 6.41 6.50 -2.26
C THR A 50 7.11 6.00 -3.53
N GLU A 51 6.93 4.73 -3.87
CA GLU A 51 7.47 4.12 -5.09
C GLU A 51 6.87 4.80 -6.33
N GLN A 52 5.55 5.00 -6.35
CA GLN A 52 4.88 5.76 -7.42
C GLN A 52 5.39 7.21 -7.52
N TYR A 53 5.80 7.84 -6.42
CA TYR A 53 6.28 9.22 -6.42
C TYR A 53 7.74 9.36 -6.92
N PHE A 54 8.60 8.40 -6.56
CA PHE A 54 10.03 8.45 -6.84
C PHE A 54 10.41 7.74 -8.15
N CYS A 55 9.93 6.52 -8.38
CA CYS A 55 10.34 5.69 -9.51
C CYS A 55 9.24 4.67 -9.89
N PRO A 56 8.25 5.07 -10.69
CA PRO A 56 7.16 4.20 -11.14
C PRO A 56 7.59 3.33 -12.34
N ILE A 57 8.66 2.53 -12.18
CA ILE A 57 9.20 1.64 -13.21
C ILE A 57 9.11 0.19 -12.72
N LYS A 58 8.60 -0.71 -13.56
CA LYS A 58 8.57 -2.13 -13.26
C LYS A 58 9.98 -2.72 -13.23
N HIS A 59 10.18 -3.67 -12.33
CA HIS A 59 11.37 -4.50 -12.30
C HIS A 59 11.49 -5.40 -13.53
N ALA A 60 12.72 -5.61 -13.99
CA ALA A 60 13.04 -6.52 -15.09
C ALA A 60 12.71 -8.00 -14.80
N ARG A 61 12.57 -8.37 -13.52
CA ARG A 61 12.23 -9.73 -13.08
C ARG A 61 10.82 -9.77 -12.51
N LYS A 62 10.17 -10.92 -12.65
CA LYS A 62 8.87 -11.17 -12.04
C LYS A 62 9.00 -11.17 -10.52
N ILE A 63 8.13 -10.42 -9.86
CA ILE A 63 8.04 -10.33 -8.39
C ILE A 63 6.66 -10.80 -7.98
N LEU A 64 6.60 -11.51 -6.84
CA LEU A 64 5.35 -11.96 -6.23
C LEU A 64 4.88 -10.92 -5.20
N GLY A 65 3.57 -10.73 -5.08
CA GLY A 65 3.00 -9.82 -4.09
C GLY A 65 3.17 -8.33 -4.42
N THR A 66 3.16 -7.98 -5.70
CA THR A 66 3.17 -6.56 -6.11
C THR A 66 1.91 -5.84 -5.63
N HIS A 67 2.07 -4.57 -5.25
CA HIS A 67 0.94 -3.74 -4.86
C HIS A 67 0.06 -3.40 -6.06
N SER A 68 -1.21 -3.05 -5.83
CA SER A 68 -2.19 -2.76 -6.89
C SER A 68 -1.75 -1.68 -7.89
N ARG A 69 -0.91 -0.72 -7.47
CA ARG A 69 -0.39 0.37 -8.32
C ARG A 69 0.68 -0.08 -9.33
N TYR A 70 1.35 -1.21 -9.07
CA TYR A 70 2.50 -1.67 -9.86
C TYR A 70 2.10 -2.02 -11.29
N ALA A 71 0.86 -2.46 -11.50
CA ALA A 71 0.31 -2.73 -12.83
C ALA A 71 0.29 -1.50 -13.75
N ARG A 72 0.28 -0.29 -13.18
CA ARG A 72 0.22 0.99 -13.91
C ARG A 72 1.59 1.62 -14.15
N PHE A 73 2.66 1.03 -13.62
CA PHE A 73 4.01 1.53 -13.78
C PHE A 73 4.52 1.31 -15.21
N LEU A 74 5.54 2.08 -15.56
CA LEU A 74 6.21 1.99 -16.85
C LEU A 74 6.94 0.66 -16.97
N ASP A 75 7.01 0.14 -18.19
CA ASP A 75 7.74 -1.10 -18.42
C ASP A 75 9.26 -0.85 -18.30
N TYR A 76 9.98 -1.90 -17.95
CA TYR A 76 11.42 -1.81 -17.78
C TYR A 76 12.10 -1.42 -19.10
N GLY A 77 12.91 -0.36 -19.08
CA GLY A 77 13.63 0.14 -20.25
C GLY A 77 12.85 1.18 -21.09
N GLU A 78 11.64 1.53 -20.69
CA GLU A 78 10.86 2.58 -21.36
C GLU A 78 11.34 3.98 -20.93
N ALA A 79 12.30 4.53 -21.70
CA ALA A 79 12.88 5.85 -21.43
C ALA A 79 12.12 7.02 -22.09
N ALA A 80 11.21 6.73 -23.02
CA ALA A 80 10.46 7.76 -23.73
C ALA A 80 9.50 8.49 -22.78
N ASP A 81 9.60 9.83 -22.77
CA ASP A 81 8.75 10.73 -21.99
C ASP A 81 8.70 10.45 -20.48
N TYR A 82 9.76 9.86 -19.93
CA TYR A 82 9.82 9.48 -18.51
C TYR A 82 9.46 10.65 -17.57
N GLU A 83 9.98 11.86 -17.83
CA GLU A 83 9.70 13.03 -17.01
C GLU A 83 8.22 13.46 -17.06
N ALA A 84 7.61 13.43 -18.24
CA ALA A 84 6.20 13.77 -18.42
C ALA A 84 5.30 12.78 -17.69
N LYS A 85 5.56 11.48 -17.88
CA LYS A 85 4.82 10.40 -17.19
C LYS A 85 5.03 10.45 -15.67
N LEU A 86 6.24 10.76 -15.21
CA LEU A 86 6.53 10.92 -13.79
C LEU A 86 5.69 12.03 -13.15
N GLU A 87 5.52 13.15 -13.84
CA GLU A 87 4.66 14.23 -13.35
C GLU A 87 3.18 13.83 -13.32
N GLU A 88 2.70 13.07 -14.32
CA GLU A 88 1.35 12.50 -14.29
C GLU A 88 1.12 11.61 -13.06
N PHE A 89 2.07 10.74 -12.73
CA PHE A 89 1.97 9.89 -11.54
C PHE A 89 1.93 10.70 -10.23
N ARG A 90 2.67 11.80 -10.15
CA ARG A 90 2.68 12.70 -8.98
C ARG A 90 1.37 13.46 -8.83
N VAL A 91 0.82 13.98 -9.92
CA VAL A 91 -0.48 14.66 -9.93
C VAL A 91 -1.59 13.68 -9.53
N ALA A 92 -1.55 12.44 -10.04
CA ALA A 92 -2.52 11.40 -9.68
C ALA A 92 -2.49 11.04 -8.18
N LEU A 93 -1.33 11.15 -7.52
CA LEU A 93 -1.22 10.95 -6.06
C LEU A 93 -1.82 12.09 -5.23
N ALA A 94 -1.87 13.31 -5.78
CA ALA A 94 -2.39 14.49 -5.09
C ALA A 94 -3.92 14.56 -5.07
N GLY A 95 -4.59 13.99 -6.07
CA GLY A 95 -6.06 14.07 -6.22
C GLY A 95 -6.88 13.08 -5.39
N ARG A 96 -6.25 12.12 -4.69
CA ARG A 96 -6.96 11.05 -3.99
C ARG A 96 -7.16 11.43 -2.51
N LYS A 97 -8.37 11.87 -2.15
CA LYS A 97 -8.79 12.06 -0.73
C LYS A 97 -9.08 10.73 -0.05
#